data_AF-A0A090AHR9-F1
#
_entry.id   AF-A0A090AHR9-F1
#
_cell.length_a   1.000
_cell.length_b   1.000
_cell.length_c   1.000
_cell.angle_alpha   90.00
_cell.angle_beta   90.00
_cell.angle_gamma   90.00
#
_symmetry.space_group_name_H-M   'P 1'
#
loop_
_entity.id
_entity.type
_entity.pdbx_description
1 polymer ?
#
loop_
_entity_poly.entity_id
_entity_poly.type
_entity_poly.pdbx_seq_one_letter_code
_entity_poly.pdbx_strand_id
1 'polypeptide(L)'
;MKIVLTISLVLAAALTNYALADNETCSQQGILTAKDCPGDGLEREELRLYEMVNQYRLQNGLYPLSLSPSLTRVANRHARDLAENIGYLTPSWSDCRYNDNDPSTWNCMWQAPQRLNTAYTTPGHEIAAVNGYKIFAITALQQWQQNSAYNAVILNQYQWIMPWQAMGVGIYQRYAVLWLGRTPDPQAATQLPLLGSAQALDINNQFVETSTTFNGGVAIGTGAFENRVAVNRADTLAAEGIIAVDPKHVGEKADIVVYVRVKLPEVGDAKLYMLTAEGKPQPWDNEVTHLLPFQQNVTLKPIQSLKLYTGQLDLSAIVQVYFGYRLSPNTKQMLLVVNNQPIDLQIK
;
A
#
# COMPACT_ATOMS: atom_id res chain seq x y z
N MET A 1 -32.23 64.06 -21.56
CA MET A 1 -32.96 62.80 -21.83
C MET A 1 -32.04 61.65 -21.46
N LYS A 2 -32.36 60.93 -20.38
CA LYS A 2 -31.51 59.87 -19.80
C LYS A 2 -31.50 58.66 -20.74
N ILE A 3 -30.32 58.20 -21.15
CA ILE A 3 -30.14 56.92 -21.81
C ILE A 3 -29.35 56.04 -20.85
N VAL A 4 -30.06 55.06 -20.29
CA VAL A 4 -29.50 53.95 -19.52
C VAL A 4 -28.97 52.94 -20.53
N LEU A 5 -27.67 52.64 -20.50
CA LEU A 5 -27.12 51.48 -21.19
C LEU A 5 -26.44 50.56 -20.18
N THR A 6 -27.00 49.36 -20.12
CA THR A 6 -26.65 48.20 -19.31
C THR A 6 -25.24 47.69 -19.61
N ILE A 7 -24.47 47.44 -18.55
CA ILE A 7 -23.19 46.74 -18.59
C ILE A 7 -23.50 45.24 -18.69
N SER A 8 -23.23 44.63 -19.85
CA SER A 8 -23.21 43.17 -19.99
C SER A 8 -21.78 42.67 -19.80
N LEU A 9 -21.57 42.04 -18.65
CA LEU A 9 -20.39 41.29 -18.28
C LEU A 9 -20.37 39.98 -19.08
N VAL A 10 -19.43 39.81 -20.02
CA VAL A 10 -19.12 38.50 -20.62
C VAL A 10 -17.75 38.10 -20.11
N LEU A 11 -17.72 37.35 -19.01
CA LEU A 11 -16.56 36.56 -18.61
C LEU A 11 -16.99 35.09 -18.71
N ALA A 12 -16.77 34.50 -19.89
CA ALA A 12 -16.99 33.08 -20.10
C ALA A 12 -15.87 32.31 -19.37
N ALA A 13 -16.29 31.38 -18.53
CA ALA A 13 -15.44 30.53 -17.72
C ALA A 13 -14.51 29.67 -18.58
N ALA A 14 -13.20 29.79 -18.37
CA ALA A 14 -12.23 28.75 -18.72
C ALA A 14 -11.90 27.97 -17.43
N LEU A 15 -12.87 27.19 -16.96
CA LEU A 15 -12.67 26.22 -15.89
C LEU A 15 -13.53 25.00 -16.21
N THR A 16 -12.98 24.09 -17.00
CA THR A 16 -13.24 22.62 -16.94
C THR A 16 -12.62 21.93 -18.15
N ASN A 17 -11.61 21.10 -17.90
CA ASN A 17 -11.47 19.75 -18.49
C ASN A 17 -10.09 19.18 -18.18
N TYR A 18 -9.87 18.79 -16.93
CA TYR A 18 -8.75 17.90 -16.57
C TYR A 18 -9.20 16.63 -15.82
N ALA A 19 -10.52 16.39 -15.67
CA ALA A 19 -11.03 15.31 -14.83
C ALA A 19 -11.98 14.32 -15.53
N LEU A 20 -12.23 14.45 -16.85
CA LEU A 20 -13.17 13.57 -17.57
C LEU A 20 -12.52 12.64 -18.61
N ALA A 21 -11.25 12.83 -18.96
CA ALA A 21 -10.60 12.05 -20.02
C ALA A 21 -10.07 10.67 -19.54
N ASP A 22 -9.72 10.52 -18.26
CA ASP A 22 -9.07 9.30 -17.76
C ASP A 22 -10.03 8.13 -17.46
N ASN A 23 -11.35 8.36 -17.46
CA ASN A 23 -12.33 7.31 -17.15
C ASN A 23 -12.78 6.52 -18.39
N GLU A 24 -12.68 7.09 -19.59
CA GLU A 24 -13.05 6.39 -20.84
C GLU A 24 -12.03 5.30 -21.22
N THR A 25 -10.73 5.54 -20.98
CA THR A 25 -9.63 4.63 -21.33
C THR A 25 -9.70 3.28 -20.61
N CYS A 26 -10.45 3.21 -19.52
CA CYS A 26 -10.51 2.08 -18.60
C CYS A 26 -11.87 1.41 -18.55
N SER A 27 -12.65 1.54 -19.61
CA SER A 27 -13.98 0.92 -19.75
C SER A 27 -13.96 -0.16 -20.84
N GLN A 28 -14.85 -1.15 -20.74
CA GLN A 28 -14.98 -2.21 -21.75
C GLN A 28 -13.61 -2.89 -22.03
N GLN A 29 -13.17 -2.93 -23.29
CA GLN A 29 -11.88 -3.49 -23.69
C GLN A 29 -10.68 -2.73 -23.08
N GLY A 30 -10.85 -1.46 -22.71
CA GLY A 30 -9.84 -0.65 -22.03
C GLY A 30 -9.40 -1.24 -20.69
N ILE A 31 -10.29 -1.97 -20.01
CA ILE A 31 -9.97 -2.70 -18.77
C ILE A 31 -8.84 -3.72 -19.00
N LEU A 32 -8.71 -4.25 -20.21
CA LEU A 32 -7.77 -5.34 -20.53
C LEU A 32 -6.54 -4.87 -21.31
N THR A 33 -6.63 -3.70 -21.93
CA THR A 33 -5.62 -3.23 -22.89
C THR A 33 -4.92 -1.94 -22.47
N ALA A 34 -5.55 -1.13 -21.60
CA ALA A 34 -4.95 0.10 -21.14
C ALA A 34 -3.68 -0.18 -20.31
N LYS A 35 -2.64 0.62 -20.57
CA LYS A 35 -1.38 0.54 -19.85
C LYS A 35 -1.57 0.73 -18.35
N ASP A 36 -2.36 1.74 -17.97
CA ASP A 36 -2.64 2.11 -16.59
C ASP A 36 -4.13 2.44 -16.48
N CYS A 37 -4.75 2.12 -15.34
CA CYS A 37 -6.11 2.56 -15.04
C CYS A 37 -6.25 3.08 -13.61
N PRO A 38 -7.18 4.03 -13.39
CA PRO A 38 -7.66 4.33 -12.05
C PRO A 38 -8.10 3.04 -11.36
N GLY A 39 -7.54 2.76 -10.19
CA GLY A 39 -7.77 1.54 -9.43
C GLY A 39 -6.75 0.41 -9.67
N ASP A 40 -5.71 0.58 -10.50
CA ASP A 40 -4.67 -0.47 -10.65
C ASP A 40 -3.76 -0.63 -9.44
N GLY A 41 -3.68 0.41 -8.59
CA GLY A 41 -2.94 0.38 -7.34
C GLY A 41 -3.71 -0.29 -6.21
N LEU A 42 -3.07 -0.41 -5.05
CA LEU A 42 -3.69 -0.97 -3.85
C LEU A 42 -4.52 0.08 -3.11
N GLU A 43 -5.84 -0.12 -3.04
CA GLU A 43 -6.75 0.74 -2.27
C GLU A 43 -6.88 0.31 -0.80
N ARG A 44 -7.51 1.13 0.06
CA ARG A 44 -7.60 0.85 1.51
C ARG A 44 -8.29 -0.46 1.83
N GLU A 45 -9.44 -0.73 1.19
CA GLU A 45 -10.20 -1.95 1.49
C GLU A 45 -9.49 -3.19 0.95
N GLU A 46 -8.78 -3.07 -0.17
CA GLU A 46 -7.93 -4.12 -0.72
C GLU A 46 -6.74 -4.39 0.18
N LEU A 47 -6.11 -3.34 0.70
CA LEU A 47 -5.05 -3.48 1.68
C LEU A 47 -5.54 -4.22 2.92
N ARG A 48 -6.71 -3.85 3.43
CA ARG A 48 -7.33 -4.56 4.55
C ARG A 48 -7.53 -6.05 4.20
N LEU A 49 -7.94 -6.37 2.98
CA LEU A 49 -8.05 -7.77 2.53
C LEU A 49 -6.70 -8.49 2.53
N TYR A 50 -5.66 -7.87 1.96
CA TYR A 50 -4.30 -8.41 1.96
C TYR A 50 -3.81 -8.69 3.40
N GLU A 51 -3.98 -7.73 4.31
CA GLU A 51 -3.59 -7.87 5.72
C GLU A 51 -4.36 -8.99 6.40
N MET A 52 -5.68 -9.06 6.19
CA MET A 52 -6.52 -10.08 6.82
C MET A 52 -6.21 -11.50 6.31
N VAL A 53 -5.90 -11.66 5.02
CA VAL A 53 -5.45 -12.95 4.47
C VAL A 53 -4.10 -13.35 5.09
N ASN A 54 -3.15 -12.43 5.18
CA ASN A 54 -1.85 -12.71 5.80
C ASN A 54 -1.95 -12.98 7.31
N GLN A 55 -2.83 -12.28 8.02
CA GLN A 55 -3.14 -12.58 9.43
C GLN A 55 -3.74 -13.99 9.57
N TYR A 56 -4.65 -14.36 8.67
CA TYR A 56 -5.24 -15.70 8.68
C TYR A 56 -4.18 -16.78 8.40
N ARG A 57 -3.27 -16.54 7.44
CA ARG A 57 -2.12 -17.43 7.18
C ARG A 57 -1.24 -17.59 8.42
N LEU A 58 -0.89 -16.48 9.09
CA LEU A 58 -0.11 -16.48 10.32
C LEU A 58 -0.78 -17.28 11.45
N GLN A 59 -2.09 -17.10 11.65
CA GLN A 59 -2.88 -17.87 12.63
C GLN A 59 -2.86 -19.38 12.37
N ASN A 60 -2.62 -19.78 11.12
CA ASN A 60 -2.52 -21.18 10.69
C ASN A 60 -1.05 -21.63 10.50
N GLY A 61 -0.08 -20.89 11.04
CA GLY A 61 1.33 -21.28 11.05
C GLY A 61 2.09 -21.08 9.73
N LEU A 62 1.54 -20.28 8.81
CA LEU A 62 2.18 -19.97 7.52
C LEU A 62 2.78 -18.57 7.53
N TYR A 63 3.88 -18.40 6.80
CA TYR A 63 4.47 -17.08 6.57
C TYR A 63 3.52 -16.18 5.75
N PRO A 64 3.51 -14.86 6.05
CA PRO A 64 2.79 -13.90 5.25
C PRO A 64 3.42 -13.80 3.86
N LEU A 65 2.59 -13.53 2.86
CA LEU A 65 2.99 -13.35 1.48
C LEU A 65 3.31 -11.90 1.21
N SER A 66 4.34 -11.66 0.40
CA SER A 66 4.67 -10.31 -0.07
C SER A 66 3.58 -9.77 -0.98
N LEU A 67 3.22 -8.50 -0.81
CA LEU A 67 2.35 -7.77 -1.72
C LEU A 67 2.98 -7.71 -3.11
N SER A 68 2.19 -7.99 -4.14
CA SER A 68 2.58 -7.92 -5.54
C SER A 68 1.80 -6.82 -6.26
N PRO A 69 2.44 -5.72 -6.68
CA PRO A 69 1.83 -4.71 -7.55
C PRO A 69 1.28 -5.28 -8.85
N SER A 70 2.04 -6.18 -9.47
CA SER A 70 1.66 -6.81 -10.73
C SER A 70 0.37 -7.62 -10.56
N LEU A 71 0.29 -8.48 -9.54
CA LEU A 71 -0.90 -9.28 -9.28
C LEU A 71 -2.05 -8.45 -8.72
N THR A 72 -1.78 -7.34 -8.02
CA THR A 72 -2.80 -6.38 -7.57
C THR A 72 -3.47 -5.73 -8.78
N ARG A 73 -2.69 -5.29 -9.76
CA ARG A 73 -3.22 -4.81 -11.04
C ARG A 73 -4.09 -5.87 -11.72
N VAL A 74 -3.63 -7.12 -11.80
CA VAL A 74 -4.44 -8.22 -12.38
C VAL A 74 -5.75 -8.40 -11.63
N ALA A 75 -5.72 -8.43 -10.29
CA ALA A 75 -6.91 -8.59 -9.47
C ALA A 75 -7.91 -7.44 -9.67
N ASN A 76 -7.43 -6.19 -9.73
CA ASN A 76 -8.26 -5.02 -9.95
C ASN A 76 -8.87 -4.99 -11.35
N ARG A 77 -8.11 -5.34 -12.39
CA ARG A 77 -8.67 -5.48 -13.74
C ARG A 77 -9.73 -6.55 -13.80
N HIS A 78 -9.52 -7.70 -13.16
CA HIS A 78 -10.49 -8.78 -13.22
C HIS A 78 -11.77 -8.45 -12.44
N ALA A 79 -11.65 -7.90 -11.23
CA ALA A 79 -12.81 -7.47 -10.45
C ALA A 79 -13.67 -6.45 -11.23
N ARG A 80 -13.01 -5.54 -11.97
CA ARG A 80 -13.68 -4.57 -12.84
C ARG A 80 -14.29 -5.21 -14.08
N ASP A 81 -13.59 -6.12 -14.74
CA ASP A 81 -14.10 -6.88 -15.90
C ASP A 81 -15.34 -7.72 -15.52
N LEU A 82 -15.32 -8.35 -14.34
CA LEU A 82 -16.45 -9.06 -13.78
C LEU A 82 -17.68 -8.17 -13.57
N ALA A 83 -17.47 -6.93 -13.14
CA ALA A 83 -18.55 -5.99 -12.87
C ALA A 83 -19.10 -5.31 -14.14
N GLU A 84 -18.22 -4.88 -15.04
CA GLU A 84 -18.58 -4.02 -16.17
C GLU A 84 -18.87 -4.81 -17.45
N ASN A 85 -18.17 -5.93 -17.68
CA ASN A 85 -18.24 -6.66 -18.95
C ASN A 85 -18.95 -8.02 -18.82
N ILE A 86 -18.79 -8.74 -17.69
CA ILE A 86 -19.27 -10.12 -17.54
C ILE A 86 -20.59 -10.22 -16.76
N GLY A 87 -20.70 -9.54 -15.62
CA GLY A 87 -21.92 -9.46 -14.80
C GLY A 87 -22.20 -10.65 -13.87
N TYR A 88 -21.33 -11.66 -13.80
CA TYR A 88 -21.45 -12.79 -12.87
C TYR A 88 -20.07 -13.34 -12.47
N LEU A 89 -20.01 -14.08 -11.35
CA LEU A 89 -18.74 -14.61 -10.84
C LEU A 89 -18.23 -15.76 -11.70
N THR A 90 -17.03 -15.63 -12.26
CA THR A 90 -16.35 -16.64 -13.07
C THR A 90 -14.84 -16.38 -13.10
N PRO A 91 -13.99 -17.42 -13.22
CA PRO A 91 -12.56 -17.24 -13.53
C PRO A 91 -12.30 -16.83 -14.99
N SER A 92 -13.34 -16.77 -15.84
CA SER A 92 -13.19 -16.27 -17.21
C SER A 92 -12.94 -14.77 -17.24
N TRP A 93 -12.22 -14.32 -18.25
CA TRP A 93 -12.09 -12.92 -18.64
C TRP A 93 -12.96 -12.66 -19.87
N SER A 94 -13.42 -11.43 -20.06
CA SER A 94 -14.30 -11.10 -21.20
C SER A 94 -13.62 -11.29 -22.57
N ASP A 95 -12.28 -11.27 -22.61
CA ASP A 95 -11.46 -11.56 -23.79
C ASP A 95 -10.88 -12.98 -23.83
N CYS A 96 -11.00 -13.77 -22.77
CA CYS A 96 -10.42 -15.11 -22.67
C CYS A 96 -11.22 -16.01 -21.74
N ARG A 97 -11.97 -16.93 -22.35
CA ARG A 97 -12.84 -17.87 -21.63
C ARG A 97 -12.03 -18.94 -20.91
N TYR A 98 -12.40 -19.21 -19.66
CA TYR A 98 -11.84 -20.30 -18.86
C TYR A 98 -12.87 -21.42 -18.64
N ASN A 99 -12.41 -22.67 -18.68
CA ASN A 99 -13.20 -23.86 -18.39
C ASN A 99 -12.33 -24.92 -17.68
N ASP A 100 -12.69 -25.28 -16.45
CA ASP A 100 -11.96 -26.30 -15.66
C ASP A 100 -11.86 -27.65 -16.36
N ASN A 101 -12.85 -28.01 -17.19
CA ASN A 101 -12.90 -29.28 -17.90
C ASN A 101 -12.16 -29.26 -19.26
N ASP A 102 -11.59 -28.13 -19.65
CA ASP A 102 -10.87 -27.97 -20.92
C ASP A 102 -9.48 -27.37 -20.68
N PRO A 103 -8.43 -28.21 -20.61
CA PRO A 103 -7.06 -27.77 -20.38
C PRO A 103 -6.53 -26.75 -21.40
N SER A 104 -7.12 -26.68 -22.60
CA SER A 104 -6.72 -25.68 -23.60
C SER A 104 -7.04 -24.24 -23.17
N THR A 105 -7.96 -24.08 -22.22
CA THR A 105 -8.42 -22.78 -21.72
C THR A 105 -7.74 -22.33 -20.43
N TRP A 106 -6.96 -23.19 -19.76
CA TRP A 106 -6.37 -22.88 -18.45
C TRP A 106 -5.40 -21.68 -18.49
N ASN A 107 -4.75 -21.47 -19.63
CA ASN A 107 -3.89 -20.30 -19.85
C ASN A 107 -4.64 -18.96 -19.77
N CYS A 108 -5.97 -18.93 -19.94
CA CYS A 108 -6.73 -17.69 -19.77
C CYS A 108 -6.61 -17.12 -18.35
N MET A 109 -6.58 -17.99 -17.34
CA MET A 109 -6.29 -17.60 -15.96
C MET A 109 -4.77 -17.50 -15.76
N TRP A 110 -4.03 -18.57 -16.01
CA TRP A 110 -2.62 -18.64 -15.64
C TRP A 110 -1.75 -17.57 -16.29
N GLN A 111 -2.05 -17.18 -17.52
CA GLN A 111 -1.29 -16.18 -18.26
C GLN A 111 -1.90 -14.76 -18.17
N ALA A 112 -2.93 -14.53 -17.36
CA ALA A 112 -3.53 -13.20 -17.21
C ALA A 112 -2.50 -12.10 -16.83
N PRO A 113 -1.52 -12.34 -15.91
CA PRO A 113 -0.47 -11.36 -15.63
C PRO A 113 0.34 -10.93 -16.87
N GLN A 114 0.59 -11.86 -17.80
CA GLN A 114 1.31 -11.64 -19.04
C GLN A 114 0.41 -10.96 -20.08
N ARG A 115 -0.85 -11.38 -20.20
CA ARG A 115 -1.84 -10.75 -21.10
C ARG A 115 -2.03 -9.27 -20.76
N LEU A 116 -1.99 -8.92 -19.48
CA LEU A 116 -2.06 -7.54 -18.99
C LEU A 116 -0.71 -6.79 -19.00
N ASN A 117 0.35 -7.40 -19.56
CA ASN A 117 1.69 -6.81 -19.64
C ASN A 117 2.23 -6.33 -18.28
N THR A 118 2.07 -7.14 -17.23
CA THR A 118 2.67 -6.85 -15.91
C THR A 118 4.11 -7.33 -15.83
N ALA A 119 4.84 -6.93 -14.77
CA ALA A 119 6.19 -7.44 -14.53
C ALA A 119 6.20 -8.90 -14.05
N TYR A 120 5.04 -9.46 -13.67
CA TYR A 120 4.91 -10.83 -13.22
C TYR A 120 4.82 -11.78 -14.43
N THR A 121 5.93 -12.42 -14.77
CA THR A 121 6.04 -13.24 -15.99
C THR A 121 5.78 -14.73 -15.78
N THR A 122 5.44 -15.16 -14.57
CA THR A 122 5.13 -16.57 -14.25
C THR A 122 3.62 -16.79 -14.07
N PRO A 123 3.13 -18.05 -14.07
CA PRO A 123 1.70 -18.33 -13.90
C PRO A 123 1.10 -17.80 -12.60
N GLY A 124 -0.04 -17.13 -12.69
CA GLY A 124 -0.86 -16.69 -11.55
C GLY A 124 -2.07 -17.61 -11.29
N HIS A 125 -2.58 -17.61 -10.06
CA HIS A 125 -3.77 -18.37 -9.67
C HIS A 125 -4.76 -17.47 -8.94
N GLU A 126 -6.05 -17.71 -9.15
CA GLU A 126 -7.11 -16.83 -8.67
C GLU A 126 -8.07 -17.56 -7.72
N ILE A 127 -8.54 -16.85 -6.71
CA ILE A 127 -9.85 -17.10 -6.09
C ILE A 127 -10.64 -15.79 -6.07
N ALA A 128 -11.95 -15.89 -6.23
CA ALA A 128 -12.83 -14.73 -6.27
C ALA A 128 -14.08 -14.94 -5.41
N ALA A 129 -14.65 -13.83 -4.97
CA ALA A 129 -15.87 -13.77 -4.16
C ALA A 129 -16.82 -12.73 -4.75
N VAL A 130 -18.12 -12.95 -4.55
CA VAL A 130 -19.15 -12.00 -4.94
C VAL A 130 -20.13 -11.81 -3.79
N ASN A 131 -20.64 -10.58 -3.64
CA ASN A 131 -21.71 -10.26 -2.71
C ASN A 131 -22.96 -9.75 -3.46
N GLY A 132 -24.11 -9.71 -2.80
CA GLY A 132 -25.35 -9.14 -3.38
C GLY A 132 -25.27 -7.62 -3.58
N TYR A 133 -24.44 -6.96 -2.79
CA TYR A 133 -24.13 -5.53 -2.86
C TYR A 133 -22.61 -5.34 -2.87
N LYS A 134 -22.13 -4.13 -2.54
CA LYS A 134 -20.69 -3.87 -2.35
C LYS A 134 -20.09 -4.93 -1.42
N ILE A 135 -18.95 -5.49 -1.82
CA ILE A 135 -18.20 -6.45 -1.00
C ILE A 135 -17.11 -5.71 -0.22
N PHE A 136 -16.87 -6.19 0.99
CA PHE A 136 -15.81 -5.70 1.89
C PHE A 136 -14.83 -6.84 2.16
N ALA A 137 -13.61 -6.49 2.60
CA ALA A 137 -12.51 -7.42 2.86
C ALA A 137 -12.93 -8.56 3.80
N ILE A 138 -13.63 -8.22 4.89
CA ILE A 138 -14.11 -9.21 5.86
C ILE A 138 -15.09 -10.21 5.23
N THR A 139 -16.01 -9.74 4.37
CA THR A 139 -16.99 -10.59 3.71
C THR A 139 -16.32 -11.54 2.72
N ALA A 140 -15.37 -11.04 1.92
CA ALA A 140 -14.61 -11.86 0.98
C ALA A 140 -13.82 -12.96 1.69
N LEU A 141 -13.05 -12.60 2.73
CA LEU A 141 -12.26 -13.58 3.49
C LEU A 141 -13.16 -14.63 4.16
N GLN A 142 -14.28 -14.22 4.77
CA GLN A 142 -15.21 -15.16 5.40
C GLN A 142 -15.77 -16.18 4.39
N GLN A 143 -16.13 -15.74 3.18
CA GLN A 143 -16.58 -16.64 2.11
C GLN A 143 -15.49 -17.64 1.72
N TRP A 144 -14.24 -17.19 1.57
CA TRP A 144 -13.12 -18.07 1.24
C TRP A 144 -12.77 -19.05 2.36
N GLN A 145 -12.84 -18.63 3.63
CA GLN A 145 -12.63 -19.51 4.79
C GLN A 145 -13.68 -20.61 4.90
N GLN A 146 -14.94 -20.30 4.58
CA GLN A 146 -16.05 -21.25 4.64
C GLN A 146 -16.07 -22.24 3.47
N ASN A 147 -15.43 -21.89 2.35
CA ASN A 147 -15.29 -22.77 1.18
C ASN A 147 -14.00 -23.58 1.28
N SER A 148 -14.09 -24.90 1.47
CA SER A 148 -12.92 -25.76 1.67
C SER A 148 -11.89 -25.70 0.52
N ALA A 149 -12.34 -25.52 -0.73
CA ALA A 149 -11.44 -25.43 -1.88
C ALA A 149 -10.67 -24.10 -1.89
N TYR A 150 -11.33 -22.98 -1.60
CA TYR A 150 -10.68 -21.66 -1.53
C TYR A 150 -9.80 -21.53 -0.28
N ASN A 151 -10.26 -22.07 0.85
CA ASN A 151 -9.46 -22.10 2.07
C ASN A 151 -8.14 -22.86 1.87
N ALA A 152 -8.21 -23.99 1.14
CA ALA A 152 -7.01 -24.76 0.80
C ALA A 152 -6.01 -23.99 -0.08
N VAL A 153 -6.49 -23.13 -0.98
CA VAL A 153 -5.63 -22.23 -1.77
C VAL A 153 -4.88 -21.27 -0.84
N ILE A 154 -5.61 -20.59 0.06
CA ILE A 154 -5.03 -19.62 1.00
C ILE A 154 -4.02 -20.26 1.94
N LEU A 155 -4.26 -21.50 2.36
CA LEU A 155 -3.43 -22.21 3.34
C LEU A 155 -2.41 -23.20 2.73
N ASN A 156 -2.18 -23.17 1.40
CA ASN A 156 -1.25 -24.08 0.73
C ASN A 156 -1.50 -25.58 1.04
N GLN A 157 -2.77 -25.99 1.01
CA GLN A 157 -3.19 -27.37 1.33
C GLN A 157 -3.49 -28.20 0.08
N TYR A 158 -3.52 -29.52 0.23
CA TYR A 158 -3.83 -30.48 -0.84
C TYR A 158 -2.95 -30.26 -2.09
N GLN A 159 -3.54 -30.01 -3.26
CA GLN A 159 -2.81 -29.76 -4.51
C GLN A 159 -1.99 -28.46 -4.52
N TRP A 160 -2.10 -27.62 -3.48
CA TRP A 160 -1.42 -26.33 -3.34
C TRP A 160 -0.16 -26.39 -2.45
N ILE A 161 0.48 -27.56 -2.34
CA ILE A 161 1.68 -27.77 -1.49
C ILE A 161 2.87 -26.86 -1.83
N MET A 162 2.92 -26.30 -3.04
CA MET A 162 3.98 -25.37 -3.42
C MET A 162 3.67 -23.99 -2.83
N PRO A 163 4.58 -23.39 -2.04
CA PRO A 163 4.32 -22.16 -1.32
C PRO A 163 4.11 -20.99 -2.29
N TRP A 164 3.15 -20.15 -1.96
CA TRP A 164 3.00 -18.84 -2.60
C TRP A 164 4.11 -17.91 -2.13
N GLN A 165 4.52 -16.98 -3.00
CA GLN A 165 5.56 -15.97 -2.71
C GLN A 165 5.09 -14.55 -3.03
N ALA A 166 3.94 -14.40 -3.67
CA ALA A 166 3.37 -13.14 -4.08
C ALA A 166 1.85 -13.19 -3.93
N MET A 167 1.25 -12.09 -3.45
CA MET A 167 -0.18 -11.92 -3.33
C MET A 167 -0.62 -10.56 -3.87
N GLY A 168 -1.59 -10.58 -4.77
CA GLY A 168 -2.33 -9.40 -5.23
C GLY A 168 -3.80 -9.51 -4.86
N VAL A 169 -4.45 -8.38 -4.64
CA VAL A 169 -5.85 -8.31 -4.23
C VAL A 169 -6.54 -7.17 -4.97
N GLY A 170 -7.82 -7.32 -5.27
CA GLY A 170 -8.60 -6.28 -5.92
C GLY A 170 -10.07 -6.34 -5.49
N ILE A 171 -10.69 -5.18 -5.28
CA ILE A 171 -12.09 -5.08 -4.89
C ILE A 171 -12.76 -4.03 -5.76
N TYR A 172 -13.72 -4.47 -6.56
CA TYR A 172 -14.51 -3.58 -7.38
C TYR A 172 -16.00 -3.90 -7.27
N GLN A 173 -16.77 -2.90 -6.83
CA GLN A 173 -18.20 -3.02 -6.54
C GLN A 173 -18.52 -4.25 -5.68
N ARG A 174 -19.14 -5.28 -6.26
CA ARG A 174 -19.60 -6.49 -5.57
C ARG A 174 -18.63 -7.67 -5.66
N TYR A 175 -17.47 -7.49 -6.30
CA TYR A 175 -16.48 -8.54 -6.55
C TYR A 175 -15.19 -8.27 -5.77
N ALA A 176 -14.63 -9.33 -5.19
CA ALA A 176 -13.31 -9.33 -4.59
C ALA A 176 -12.50 -10.47 -5.21
N VAL A 177 -11.28 -10.18 -5.63
CA VAL A 177 -10.41 -11.12 -6.34
C VAL A 177 -9.07 -11.16 -5.62
N LEU A 178 -8.53 -12.37 -5.44
CA LEU A 178 -7.21 -12.61 -4.86
C LEU A 178 -6.37 -13.43 -5.83
N TRP A 179 -5.20 -12.90 -6.16
CA TRP A 179 -4.23 -13.52 -7.05
C TRP A 179 -2.98 -13.96 -6.29
N LEU A 180 -2.52 -15.17 -6.61
CA LEU A 180 -1.37 -15.81 -5.96
C LEU A 180 -0.34 -16.23 -6.99
N GLY A 181 0.91 -16.00 -6.62
CA GLY A 181 2.08 -16.27 -7.44
C GLY A 181 3.07 -17.18 -6.73
N ARG A 182 3.74 -18.07 -7.49
CA ARG A 182 4.77 -18.99 -6.96
C ARG A 182 6.17 -18.40 -6.93
N THR A 183 6.39 -17.27 -7.59
CA THR A 183 7.63 -16.49 -7.53
C THR A 183 7.37 -15.12 -6.92
N PRO A 184 8.38 -14.45 -6.35
CA PRO A 184 8.27 -13.04 -5.98
C PRO A 184 7.92 -12.18 -7.19
N ASP A 185 7.28 -11.04 -6.96
CA ASP A 185 7.03 -10.05 -7.99
C ASP A 185 8.30 -9.21 -8.24
N PRO A 186 8.82 -9.15 -9.47
CA PRO A 186 9.98 -8.31 -9.78
C PRO A 186 9.76 -6.82 -9.43
N GLN A 187 8.52 -6.34 -9.50
CA GLN A 187 8.19 -4.96 -9.15
C GLN A 187 8.17 -4.73 -7.63
N ALA A 188 7.93 -5.77 -6.83
CA ALA A 188 7.93 -5.65 -5.36
C ALA A 188 9.32 -5.32 -4.81
N ALA A 189 10.40 -5.76 -5.46
CA ALA A 189 11.77 -5.42 -5.06
C ALA A 189 12.07 -3.90 -5.17
N THR A 190 11.28 -3.17 -5.96
CA THR A 190 11.35 -1.71 -6.10
C THR A 190 10.35 -0.96 -5.25
N GLN A 191 9.51 -1.67 -4.48
CA GLN A 191 8.43 -1.09 -3.70
C GLN A 191 8.72 -1.21 -2.20
N LEU A 192 8.37 -0.16 -1.46
CA LEU A 192 8.51 -0.17 -0.01
C LEU A 192 7.41 -1.02 0.66
N PRO A 193 7.74 -1.89 1.62
CA PRO A 193 6.77 -2.67 2.38
C PRO A 193 5.76 -1.78 3.10
N LEU A 194 4.53 -2.26 3.28
CA LEU A 194 3.57 -1.51 4.08
C LEU A 194 3.88 -1.59 5.58
N LEU A 195 3.68 -0.46 6.27
CA LEU A 195 3.86 -0.26 7.71
C LEU A 195 2.53 -0.14 8.48
N GLY A 196 1.46 -0.73 7.94
CA GLY A 196 0.12 -0.73 8.52
C GLY A 196 -0.60 0.62 8.47
N SER A 197 -1.74 0.69 9.17
CA SER A 197 -2.52 1.93 9.32
C SER A 197 -1.75 2.99 10.10
N ALA A 198 -1.92 4.27 9.75
CA ALA A 198 -1.33 5.38 10.49
C ALA A 198 -1.89 5.50 11.91
N GLN A 199 -1.07 5.99 12.84
CA GLN A 199 -1.51 6.58 14.09
C GLN A 199 -1.54 8.10 13.92
N ALA A 200 -2.66 8.74 14.26
CA ALA A 200 -2.75 10.19 14.33
C ALA A 200 -3.14 10.63 15.73
N LEU A 201 -2.39 11.57 16.29
CA LEU A 201 -2.54 12.10 17.65
C LEU A 201 -2.63 13.63 17.61
N ASP A 202 -3.59 14.19 18.32
CA ASP A 202 -3.69 15.64 18.53
C ASP A 202 -2.75 16.13 19.65
N ILE A 203 -2.78 17.44 19.93
CA ILE A 203 -1.97 18.07 21.00
C ILE A 203 -2.28 17.55 22.40
N ASN A 204 -3.43 16.90 22.62
CA ASN A 204 -3.84 16.31 23.89
C ASN A 204 -3.56 14.80 23.93
N ASN A 205 -2.78 14.28 22.98
CA ASN A 205 -2.53 12.85 22.77
C ASN A 205 -3.80 12.02 22.55
N GLN A 206 -4.86 12.62 22.01
CA GLN A 206 -6.06 11.90 21.61
C GLN A 206 -5.95 11.37 20.19
N PHE A 207 -6.42 10.14 19.98
CA PHE A 207 -6.46 9.55 18.65
C PHE A 207 -7.43 10.29 17.74
N VAL A 208 -6.94 10.59 16.54
CA VAL A 208 -7.72 11.19 15.46
C VAL A 208 -7.77 10.18 14.30
N GLU A 209 -8.92 10.03 13.67
CA GLU A 209 -9.01 9.20 12.47
C GLU A 209 -8.27 9.86 11.30
N THR A 210 -7.51 9.05 10.57
CA THR A 210 -6.78 9.49 9.38
C THR A 210 -6.85 8.40 8.32
N SER A 211 -6.86 8.82 7.06
CA SER A 211 -6.73 7.94 5.91
C SER A 211 -5.29 7.71 5.46
N THR A 212 -4.33 8.36 6.11
CA THR A 212 -2.90 8.24 5.78
C THR A 212 -2.43 6.79 5.89
N THR A 213 -1.61 6.36 4.93
CA THR A 213 -0.90 5.07 4.98
C THR A 213 0.60 5.25 4.79
N PHE A 214 1.36 4.29 5.29
CA PHE A 214 2.81 4.33 5.29
C PHE A 214 3.39 3.08 4.63
N ASN A 215 4.36 3.29 3.74
CA ASN A 215 5.23 2.25 3.23
C ASN A 215 6.66 2.60 3.60
N GLY A 216 7.46 1.64 4.05
CA GLY A 216 8.85 1.89 4.35
C GLY A 216 9.61 0.61 4.59
N GLY A 217 10.91 0.66 4.34
CA GLY A 217 11.78 -0.49 4.52
C GLY A 217 13.24 -0.09 4.46
N VAL A 218 14.08 -1.09 4.69
CA VAL A 218 15.54 -1.00 4.56
C VAL A 218 15.99 -2.02 3.52
N ALA A 219 16.84 -1.58 2.61
CA ALA A 219 17.57 -2.43 1.68
C ALA A 219 19.05 -2.50 2.10
N ILE A 220 19.63 -3.70 2.02
CA ILE A 220 21.07 -3.92 2.18
C ILE A 220 21.70 -3.96 0.79
N GLY A 221 22.65 -3.06 0.51
CA GLY A 221 23.26 -2.91 -0.82
C GLY A 221 22.21 -2.58 -1.88
N THR A 222 22.06 -3.45 -2.88
CA THR A 222 21.05 -3.35 -3.95
C THR A 222 19.90 -4.34 -3.79
N GLY A 223 19.71 -4.89 -2.58
CA GLY A 223 18.64 -5.84 -2.26
C GLY A 223 17.24 -5.20 -2.26
N ALA A 224 16.22 -6.02 -2.00
CA ALA A 224 14.86 -5.54 -1.81
C ALA A 224 14.72 -4.76 -0.50
N PHE A 225 13.73 -3.86 -0.44
CA PHE A 225 13.35 -3.21 0.80
C PHE A 225 12.49 -4.14 1.65
N GLU A 226 12.90 -4.33 2.91
CA GLU A 226 12.17 -5.13 3.89
C GLU A 226 11.85 -4.28 5.13
N ASN A 227 10.72 -4.54 5.79
CA ASN A 227 10.34 -3.83 7.02
C ASN A 227 10.96 -4.45 8.28
N ARG A 228 11.64 -5.60 8.15
CA ARG A 228 12.44 -6.22 9.20
C ARG A 228 13.70 -6.84 8.62
N VAL A 229 14.86 -6.33 9.02
CA VAL A 229 16.16 -6.79 8.52
C VAL A 229 17.15 -7.10 9.63
N ALA A 230 17.96 -8.15 9.44
CA ALA A 230 19.17 -8.38 10.21
C ALA A 230 20.34 -7.73 9.45
N VAL A 231 21.08 -6.85 10.12
CA VAL A 231 22.11 -6.00 9.52
C VAL A 231 23.45 -6.26 10.20
N ASN A 232 24.52 -6.39 9.43
CA ASN A 232 25.88 -6.36 9.95
C ASN A 232 26.42 -4.93 9.90
N ARG A 233 27.31 -4.55 10.82
CA ARG A 233 27.90 -3.19 10.85
C ARG A 233 28.62 -2.76 9.56
N ALA A 234 29.11 -3.72 8.77
CA ALA A 234 29.77 -3.46 7.48
C ALA A 234 28.77 -3.25 6.33
N ASP A 235 27.49 -3.59 6.51
CA ASP A 235 26.49 -3.48 5.47
C ASP A 235 26.16 -2.01 5.19
N THR A 236 26.17 -1.64 3.91
CA THR A 236 25.65 -0.33 3.49
C THR A 236 24.15 -0.44 3.30
N LEU A 237 23.41 0.41 4.01
CA LEU A 237 21.96 0.43 4.03
C LEU A 237 21.39 1.61 3.24
N ALA A 238 20.21 1.41 2.68
CA ALA A 238 19.30 2.48 2.29
C ALA A 238 17.96 2.27 3.02
N ALA A 239 17.50 3.27 3.77
CA ALA A 239 16.18 3.27 4.39
C ALA A 239 15.31 4.34 3.73
N GLU A 240 14.13 3.94 3.28
CA GLU A 240 13.20 4.80 2.58
C GLU A 240 11.78 4.66 3.13
N GLY A 241 11.00 5.72 2.94
CA GLY A 241 9.61 5.81 3.35
C GLY A 241 8.75 6.49 2.29
N ILE A 242 7.50 6.09 2.18
CA ILE A 242 6.46 6.76 1.42
C ILE A 242 5.28 6.97 2.37
N ILE A 243 4.72 8.18 2.33
CA ILE A 243 3.49 8.54 3.02
C ILE A 243 2.44 8.80 1.94
N ALA A 244 1.37 8.02 1.91
CA ALA A 244 0.16 8.41 1.19
C ALA A 244 -0.66 9.29 2.15
N VAL A 245 -0.67 10.59 1.88
CA VAL A 245 -1.20 11.59 2.81
C VAL A 245 -2.73 11.61 2.74
N ASP A 246 -3.38 11.76 3.90
CA ASP A 246 -4.82 11.99 3.96
C ASP A 246 -5.22 13.14 3.01
N PRO A 247 -6.18 12.94 2.09
CA PRO A 247 -6.60 13.98 1.14
C PRO A 247 -6.99 15.31 1.81
N LYS A 248 -7.45 15.30 3.06
CA LYS A 248 -7.78 16.51 3.83
C LYS A 248 -6.55 17.35 4.18
N HIS A 249 -5.38 16.73 4.26
CA HIS A 249 -4.12 17.39 4.62
C HIS A 249 -3.25 17.74 3.40
N VAL A 250 -3.62 17.27 2.20
CA VAL A 250 -2.87 17.58 0.97
C VAL A 250 -2.91 19.08 0.69
N GLY A 251 -1.75 19.67 0.41
CA GLY A 251 -1.58 21.10 0.18
C GLY A 251 -1.31 21.90 1.46
N GLU A 252 -1.52 21.33 2.64
CA GLU A 252 -1.18 21.99 3.90
C GLU A 252 0.33 22.03 4.15
N LYS A 253 0.74 22.95 5.04
CA LYS A 253 2.11 23.06 5.53
C LYS A 253 2.32 22.17 6.76
N ALA A 254 3.31 21.30 6.70
CA ALA A 254 3.65 20.38 7.76
C ALA A 254 5.17 20.23 7.92
N ASP A 255 5.57 19.81 9.11
CA ASP A 255 6.91 19.30 9.35
C ASP A 255 6.92 17.79 9.09
N ILE A 256 7.91 17.28 8.35
CA ILE A 256 8.20 15.84 8.33
C ILE A 256 9.02 15.53 9.58
N VAL A 257 8.68 14.45 10.27
CA VAL A 257 9.36 13.99 11.48
C VAL A 257 9.83 12.56 11.32
N VAL A 258 10.96 12.23 11.92
CA VAL A 258 11.52 10.89 11.98
C VAL A 258 12.06 10.67 13.39
N TYR A 259 11.70 9.55 14.02
CA TYR A 259 12.23 9.16 15.31
C TYR A 259 12.47 7.66 15.35
N VAL A 260 13.35 7.24 16.25
CA VAL A 260 13.78 5.86 16.41
C VAL A 260 13.71 5.44 17.86
N ARG A 261 13.31 4.19 18.09
CA ARG A 261 13.46 3.52 19.38
C ARG A 261 14.67 2.60 19.29
N VAL A 262 15.64 2.79 20.17
CA VAL A 262 16.92 2.07 20.16
C VAL A 262 17.06 1.25 21.44
N LYS A 263 17.26 -0.06 21.29
CA LYS A 263 17.55 -0.98 22.39
C LYS A 263 18.93 -1.61 22.18
N LEU A 264 19.88 -1.27 23.05
CA LEU A 264 21.21 -1.87 23.06
C LEU A 264 21.15 -3.26 23.74
N PRO A 265 21.93 -4.27 23.31
CA PRO A 265 21.91 -5.61 23.90
C PRO A 265 22.28 -5.63 25.40
N GLU A 266 23.16 -4.74 25.83
CA GLU A 266 23.76 -4.74 27.17
C GLU A 266 23.18 -3.66 28.12
N VAL A 267 22.21 -2.87 27.66
CA VAL A 267 21.60 -1.76 28.42
C VAL A 267 20.11 -2.00 28.57
N GLY A 268 19.53 -1.64 29.73
CA GLY A 268 18.15 -1.90 30.14
C GLY A 268 17.04 -1.48 29.16
N ASP A 269 16.30 -0.42 29.47
CA ASP A 269 15.14 -0.01 28.67
C ASP A 269 15.55 0.67 27.35
N ALA A 270 14.70 0.52 26.34
CA ALA A 270 14.88 1.17 25.05
C ALA A 270 14.73 2.69 25.19
N LYS A 271 15.57 3.44 24.47
CA LYS A 271 15.57 4.91 24.46
C LYS A 271 15.02 5.45 23.15
N LEU A 272 14.40 6.63 23.20
CA LEU A 272 13.88 7.33 22.02
C LEU A 272 14.86 8.40 21.55
N TYR A 273 15.01 8.50 20.24
CA TYR A 273 15.78 9.56 19.59
C TYR A 273 14.98 10.11 18.41
N MET A 274 15.01 11.42 18.19
CA MET A 274 14.49 12.08 17.01
C MET A 274 15.64 12.40 16.04
N LEU A 275 15.37 12.44 14.74
CA LEU A 275 16.34 12.85 13.74
C LEU A 275 16.14 14.32 13.37
N THR A 276 17.22 15.10 13.42
CA THR A 276 17.23 16.50 12.97
C THR A 276 17.24 16.60 11.44
N ALA A 277 17.18 17.83 10.90
CA ALA A 277 17.30 18.09 9.46
C ALA A 277 18.61 17.57 8.83
N GLU A 278 19.67 17.41 9.64
CA GLU A 278 20.94 16.82 9.22
C GLU A 278 20.96 15.29 9.32
N GLY A 279 19.85 14.66 9.72
CA GLY A 279 19.74 13.22 9.95
C GLY A 279 20.46 12.73 11.21
N LYS A 280 20.84 13.65 12.12
CA LYS A 280 21.55 13.29 13.35
C LYS A 280 20.56 12.92 14.46
N PRO A 281 20.78 11.81 15.18
CA PRO A 281 19.92 11.44 16.30
C PRO A 281 20.16 12.36 17.50
N GLN A 282 19.07 12.83 18.11
CA GLN A 282 19.06 13.53 19.39
C GLN A 282 18.10 12.83 20.35
N PRO A 283 18.41 12.72 21.66
CA PRO A 283 17.49 12.15 22.63
C PRO A 283 16.13 12.85 22.59
N TRP A 284 15.05 12.07 22.65
CA TRP A 284 13.69 12.58 22.70
C TRP A 284 12.96 12.03 23.92
N ASP A 285 12.22 12.90 24.60
CA ASP A 285 11.48 12.63 25.83
C ASP A 285 10.05 12.11 25.59
N ASN A 286 9.69 11.86 24.33
CA ASN A 286 8.36 11.47 23.86
C ASN A 286 7.30 12.59 23.92
N GLU A 287 7.72 13.84 24.13
CA GLU A 287 6.82 15.00 24.07
C GLU A 287 6.73 15.54 22.64
N VAL A 288 5.52 15.56 22.05
CA VAL A 288 5.30 15.92 20.64
C VAL A 288 5.73 17.36 20.33
N THR A 289 5.62 18.26 21.31
CA THR A 289 6.06 19.66 21.20
C THR A 289 7.58 19.81 21.13
N HIS A 290 8.33 18.83 21.65
CA HIS A 290 9.79 18.80 21.62
C HIS A 290 10.35 18.03 20.41
N LEU A 291 9.48 17.36 19.64
CA LEU A 291 9.88 16.61 18.44
C LEU A 291 10.37 17.57 17.35
N LEU A 292 11.65 17.47 16.99
CA LEU A 292 12.26 18.32 15.97
C LEU A 292 11.87 17.86 14.55
N PRO A 293 11.74 18.81 13.60
CA PRO A 293 11.48 18.47 12.21
C PRO A 293 12.73 17.83 11.57
N PHE A 294 12.51 16.71 10.88
CA PHE A 294 13.44 16.15 9.91
C PHE A 294 13.42 16.94 8.59
N GLN A 295 12.25 17.44 8.19
CA GLN A 295 12.12 18.46 7.14
C GLN A 295 11.07 19.48 7.58
N GLN A 296 11.37 20.77 7.49
CA GLN A 296 10.48 21.82 8.01
C GLN A 296 9.60 22.43 6.90
N ASN A 297 8.36 22.78 7.25
CA ASN A 297 7.47 23.58 6.39
C ASN A 297 7.24 23.01 4.96
N VAL A 298 7.20 21.69 4.87
CA VAL A 298 6.92 20.93 3.64
C VAL A 298 5.45 21.15 3.27
N THR A 299 5.20 21.32 1.97
CA THR A 299 3.82 21.31 1.44
C THR A 299 3.46 19.88 1.11
N LEU A 300 2.47 19.34 1.81
CA LEU A 300 2.13 17.93 1.69
C LEU A 300 1.59 17.61 0.29
N LYS A 301 2.23 16.66 -0.38
CA LYS A 301 1.75 16.08 -1.63
C LYS A 301 0.86 14.87 -1.33
N PRO A 302 0.00 14.42 -2.27
CA PRO A 302 -0.75 13.17 -2.11
C PRO A 302 0.16 11.99 -1.77
N ILE A 303 1.34 11.94 -2.39
CA ILE A 303 2.40 10.98 -2.09
C ILE A 303 3.66 11.74 -1.70
N GLN A 304 4.15 11.48 -0.49
CA GLN A 304 5.38 12.06 0.04
C GLN A 304 6.44 10.97 0.17
N SER A 305 7.43 10.98 -0.70
CA SER A 305 8.59 10.08 -0.65
C SER A 305 9.70 10.66 0.21
N LEU A 306 10.32 9.82 1.03
CA LEU A 306 11.33 10.16 2.02
C LEU A 306 12.54 9.24 1.90
N LYS A 307 13.73 9.84 1.88
CA LYS A 307 14.99 9.13 2.13
C LYS A 307 15.31 9.29 3.61
N LEU A 308 15.16 8.21 4.38
CA LEU A 308 15.29 8.23 5.83
C LEU A 308 16.75 8.09 6.26
N TYR A 309 17.50 7.22 5.57
CA TYR A 309 18.90 6.97 5.88
C TYR A 309 19.66 6.37 4.70
N THR A 310 20.95 6.67 4.58
CA THR A 310 21.87 5.96 3.70
C THR A 310 23.25 5.91 4.35
N GLY A 311 23.83 4.72 4.49
CA GLY A 311 25.14 4.55 5.11
C GLY A 311 25.28 3.26 5.90
N GLN A 312 26.31 3.21 6.75
CA GLN A 312 26.59 2.10 7.67
C GLN A 312 26.24 2.49 9.10
N LEU A 313 25.68 1.55 9.85
CA LEU A 313 25.38 1.72 11.26
C LEU A 313 26.44 1.00 12.11
N ASP A 314 27.38 1.74 12.66
CA ASP A 314 28.41 1.20 13.55
C ASP A 314 27.92 1.15 15.00
N LEU A 315 26.87 0.36 15.24
CA LEU A 315 26.39 0.05 16.59
C LEU A 315 25.75 -1.34 16.64
N SER A 316 25.73 -1.96 17.81
CA SER A 316 24.94 -3.18 18.03
C SER A 316 23.66 -2.82 18.77
N ALA A 317 22.50 -2.98 18.12
CA ALA A 317 21.19 -2.64 18.68
C ALA A 317 20.03 -3.24 17.90
N ILE A 318 18.86 -3.24 18.54
CA ILE A 318 17.57 -3.26 17.85
C ILE A 318 17.14 -1.80 17.66
N VAL A 319 16.89 -1.40 16.43
CA VAL A 319 16.42 -0.06 16.06
C VAL A 319 15.05 -0.19 15.41
N GLN A 320 14.07 0.57 15.89
CA GLN A 320 12.72 0.64 15.31
C GLN A 320 12.49 2.05 14.79
N VAL A 321 12.27 2.20 13.50
CA VAL A 321 12.15 3.51 12.83
C VAL A 321 10.69 3.88 12.62
N TYR A 322 10.37 5.12 13.00
CA TYR A 322 9.08 5.76 12.79
C TYR A 322 9.26 7.07 12.04
N PHE A 323 8.32 7.39 11.16
CA PHE A 323 8.31 8.62 10.39
C PHE A 323 6.88 9.05 10.08
N GLY A 324 6.72 10.33 9.76
CA GLY A 324 5.41 10.93 9.63
C GLY A 324 5.45 12.41 9.31
N TYR A 325 4.32 13.06 9.50
CA TYR A 325 4.22 14.50 9.41
C TYR A 325 3.46 15.07 10.60
N ARG A 326 3.78 16.31 10.95
CA ARG A 326 3.12 17.11 11.98
C ARG A 326 2.56 18.38 11.35
N LEU A 327 1.25 18.56 11.37
CA LEU A 327 0.61 19.79 10.90
C LEU A 327 1.02 20.97 11.78
N SER A 328 1.26 22.13 11.15
CA SER A 328 1.79 23.33 11.81
C SER A 328 0.89 23.79 12.98
N PRO A 329 1.44 24.32 14.09
CA PRO A 329 0.63 24.85 15.20
C PRO A 329 -0.34 25.97 14.79
N ASN A 330 -0.12 26.62 13.65
CA ASN A 330 -0.97 27.70 13.14
C ASN A 330 -2.31 27.21 12.57
N THR A 331 -2.48 25.90 12.32
CA THR A 331 -3.71 25.29 11.81
C THR A 331 -4.65 24.83 12.93
N LYS A 332 -4.87 25.65 13.96
CA LYS A 332 -5.86 25.43 15.06
C LYS A 332 -5.83 24.08 15.83
N GLN A 333 -5.03 23.09 15.46
CA GLN A 333 -4.79 21.82 16.13
C GLN A 333 -3.48 21.23 15.60
N MET A 334 -2.46 21.12 16.46
CA MET A 334 -1.25 20.36 16.15
C MET A 334 -1.64 18.87 16.07
N LEU A 335 -1.42 18.26 14.91
CA LEU A 335 -1.72 16.86 14.63
C LEU A 335 -0.44 16.15 14.18
N LEU A 336 -0.04 15.11 14.90
CA LEU A 336 1.07 14.22 14.53
C LEU A 336 0.51 12.96 13.89
N VAL A 337 0.92 12.65 12.65
CA VAL A 337 0.52 11.45 11.91
C VAL A 337 1.75 10.63 11.56
N VAL A 338 1.85 9.40 12.08
CA VAL A 338 3.03 8.52 11.97
C VAL A 338 2.65 7.08 11.66
N ASN A 339 3.59 6.30 11.14
CA ASN A 339 3.40 4.86 10.95
C ASN A 339 3.19 4.13 12.29
N ASN A 340 2.28 3.15 12.32
CA ASN A 340 2.06 2.32 13.49
C ASN A 340 3.09 1.19 13.62
N GLN A 341 3.37 0.48 12.51
CA GLN A 341 4.39 -0.56 12.48
C GLN A 341 5.75 0.07 12.14
N PRO A 342 6.80 -0.13 12.95
CA PRO A 342 8.11 0.39 12.64
C PRO A 342 8.78 -0.36 11.48
N ILE A 343 9.83 0.23 10.93
CA ILE A 343 10.87 -0.53 10.24
C ILE A 343 11.83 -1.06 11.31
N ASP A 344 11.94 -2.39 11.43
CA ASP A 344 12.76 -3.08 12.43
C ASP A 344 14.15 -3.41 11.86
N LEU A 345 15.21 -2.96 12.54
CA LEU A 345 16.59 -3.33 12.25
C LEU A 345 17.19 -4.07 13.45
N GLN A 346 17.73 -5.26 13.22
CA GLN A 346 18.55 -5.98 14.19
C GLN A 346 20.02 -5.90 13.75
N ILE A 347 20.78 -4.98 14.36
CA ILE A 347 22.16 -4.68 13.99
C ILE A 347 23.12 -5.49 14.86
N LYS A 348 23.98 -6.29 14.25
CA LYS A 348 24.94 -7.20 14.91
C LYS A 348 26.38 -6.79 14.66
#